data_AF-A0A259S596-F1
#
_entry.id   AF-A0A259S596-F1
#
_cell.length_a   1.000
_cell.length_b   1.000
_cell.length_c   1.000
_cell.angle_alpha   90.00
_cell.angle_beta   90.00
_cell.angle_gamma   90.00
#
_symmetry.space_group_name_H-M   'P 1'
#
loop_
_entity.id
_entity.type
_entity.pdbx_description
1 polymer ?
#
loop_
_entity_poly.entity_id
_entity_poly.type
_entity_poly.pdbx_seq_one_letter_code
_entity_poly.pdbx_strand_id
1 'polypeptide(L)'
;MDDRYGSDVLAKGWRDRGAKVAVDVAAEKDLVVEVAVDGFCGAVTRIEGGQVELEDFRGRRRLFPMGAGFMIDGEPVRLVHPARSAGEGAAKRTASGSFAVGDSRARTALPSRILVEGRHD
;
A
#
# COMPACT_ATOMS: atom_id res chain seq x y z
N MET A 1 -24.10 21.81 40.93
CA MET A 1 -22.67 21.48 41.07
C MET A 1 -22.22 20.98 39.73
N ASP A 2 -21.66 21.87 38.93
CA ASP A 2 -21.18 21.59 37.57
C ASP A 2 -19.81 20.93 37.72
N ASP A 3 -19.76 19.62 37.53
CA ASP A 3 -18.54 18.83 37.69
C ASP A 3 -17.64 19.05 36.47
N ARG A 4 -16.91 20.19 36.50
CA ARG A 4 -16.01 20.64 35.43
C ARG A 4 -14.83 19.70 35.15
N TYR A 5 -14.68 18.63 35.93
CA TYR A 5 -13.61 17.64 35.83
C TYR A 5 -14.16 16.20 35.78
N GLY A 6 -15.39 16.01 35.31
CA GLY A 6 -16.13 14.74 35.29
C GLY A 6 -15.61 13.64 34.35
N SER A 7 -14.30 13.50 34.17
CA SER A 7 -13.72 12.26 33.66
C SER A 7 -12.45 11.92 34.42
N ASP A 8 -12.49 10.80 35.15
CA ASP A 8 -11.34 10.22 35.82
C ASP A 8 -10.20 9.98 34.80
N VAL A 9 -9.14 10.78 34.93
CA VAL A 9 -7.95 10.76 34.05
C VAL A 9 -7.12 9.48 34.20
N LEU A 10 -7.41 8.67 35.23
CA LEU A 10 -6.79 7.36 35.49
C LEU A 10 -7.68 6.20 35.04
N ALA A 11 -8.87 6.47 34.50
CA ALA A 11 -9.74 5.43 33.96
C ALA A 11 -9.03 4.65 32.85
N LYS A 12 -8.91 3.33 33.03
CA LYS A 12 -8.31 2.40 32.08
C LYS A 12 -9.05 2.50 30.73
N GLY A 13 -8.32 2.63 29.62
CA GLY A 13 -8.90 2.63 28.26
C GLY A 13 -9.07 4.00 27.59
N TRP A 14 -8.68 5.12 28.22
CA TRP A 14 -8.70 6.43 27.54
C TRP A 14 -7.74 6.51 26.34
N ARG A 15 -6.62 5.79 26.40
CA ARG A 15 -5.63 5.69 25.29
C ARG A 15 -6.13 4.88 24.10
N ASP A 16 -7.03 3.93 24.33
CA ASP A 16 -7.58 3.04 23.31
C ASP A 16 -8.80 3.65 22.62
N ARG A 17 -9.45 4.61 23.28
CA ARG A 17 -10.66 5.32 22.85
C ARG A 17 -10.34 6.29 21.70
N GLY A 18 -9.95 5.76 20.55
CA GLY A 18 -9.56 6.51 19.35
C GLY A 18 -8.42 5.89 18.55
N ALA A 19 -7.88 4.73 18.96
CA ALA A 19 -6.88 4.04 18.16
C ALA A 19 -7.52 3.56 16.84
N LYS A 20 -7.08 4.12 15.72
CA LYS A 20 -7.47 3.64 14.39
C LYS A 20 -6.91 2.23 14.21
N VAL A 21 -7.80 1.25 14.05
CA VAL A 21 -7.41 -0.13 13.75
C VAL A 21 -6.83 -0.15 12.35
N ALA A 22 -5.56 -0.49 12.24
CA ALA A 22 -4.90 -0.61 10.94
C ALA A 22 -5.52 -1.76 10.13
N VAL A 23 -5.90 -1.49 8.90
CA VAL A 23 -6.46 -2.49 7.98
C VAL A 23 -5.32 -3.29 7.34
N ASP A 24 -5.51 -4.60 7.22
CA ASP A 24 -4.57 -5.47 6.51
C ASP A 24 -4.69 -5.24 5.00
N VAL A 25 -3.57 -4.91 4.36
CA VAL A 25 -3.45 -4.67 2.93
C VAL A 25 -2.35 -5.56 2.36
N ALA A 26 -2.67 -6.30 1.30
CA ALA A 26 -1.67 -7.11 0.61
C ALA A 26 -0.59 -6.21 0.01
N ALA A 27 0.67 -6.51 0.29
CA ALA A 27 1.76 -5.89 -0.46
C ALA A 27 1.71 -6.43 -1.89
N GLU A 28 1.36 -5.56 -2.84
CA GLU A 28 1.31 -5.85 -4.26
C GLU A 28 2.29 -4.94 -4.99
N LYS A 29 2.82 -5.39 -6.13
CA LYS A 29 3.71 -4.55 -6.94
C LYS A 29 2.99 -3.27 -7.35
N ASP A 30 3.73 -2.17 -7.36
CA ASP A 30 3.26 -0.82 -7.70
C ASP A 30 2.28 -0.20 -6.67
N LEU A 31 1.98 -0.89 -5.56
CA LEU A 31 1.27 -0.29 -4.42
C LEU A 31 2.12 0.81 -3.80
N VAL A 32 1.57 2.01 -3.67
CA VAL A 32 2.25 3.15 -3.04
C VAL A 32 1.85 3.24 -1.58
N VAL A 33 2.84 3.31 -0.69
CA VAL A 33 2.64 3.45 0.75
C VAL A 33 3.60 4.49 1.33
N GLU A 34 3.18 5.09 2.44
CA GLU A 34 4.03 5.94 3.27
C GLU A 34 4.46 5.18 4.53
N VAL A 35 5.72 5.32 4.93
CA VAL A 35 6.27 4.77 6.16
C VAL A 35 6.05 5.76 7.30
N ALA A 36 5.27 5.38 8.31
CA ALA A 36 4.83 6.28 9.38
C ALA A 36 5.97 6.80 10.28
N VAL A 37 7.10 6.09 10.37
CA VAL A 37 8.21 6.49 11.26
C VAL A 37 9.04 7.64 10.69
N ASP A 38 9.24 7.70 9.38
CA ASP A 38 10.15 8.65 8.73
C ASP A 38 9.55 9.37 7.51
N GLY A 39 8.30 9.09 7.17
CA GLY A 39 7.58 9.70 6.06
C GLY A 39 8.07 9.24 4.69
N PHE A 40 8.83 8.14 4.59
CA PHE A 40 9.28 7.64 3.30
C PHE A 40 8.10 7.13 2.47
N CYS A 41 7.84 7.75 1.33
CA CYS A 41 6.77 7.38 0.40
C CYS A 41 7.35 6.72 -0.85
N GLY A 42 6.87 5.53 -1.19
CA GLY A 42 7.36 4.78 -2.34
C GLY A 42 6.43 3.65 -2.78
N ALA A 43 6.66 3.18 -4.00
CA ALA A 43 5.95 2.06 -4.61
C ALA A 43 6.64 0.73 -4.30
N VAL A 44 5.86 -0.32 -4.04
CA VAL A 44 6.37 -1.68 -3.82
C VAL A 44 6.98 -2.21 -5.11
N THR A 45 8.27 -2.50 -5.09
CA THR A 45 9.00 -3.08 -6.23
C THR A 45 9.24 -4.57 -6.05
N ARG A 46 9.41 -5.03 -4.81
CA ARG A 46 9.74 -6.42 -4.49
C ARG A 46 9.27 -6.80 -3.08
N ILE A 47 8.95 -8.08 -2.89
CA ILE A 47 8.58 -8.65 -1.58
C ILE A 47 9.39 -9.92 -1.37
N GLU A 48 10.14 -9.99 -0.28
CA GLU A 48 11.02 -11.13 0.03
C GLU A 48 11.17 -11.35 1.53
N GLY A 49 10.99 -12.60 1.98
CA GLY A 49 11.35 -12.99 3.34
C GLY A 49 10.69 -12.15 4.45
N GLY A 50 9.49 -11.61 4.21
CA GLY A 50 8.81 -10.70 5.16
C GLY A 50 9.30 -9.24 5.10
N GLN A 51 10.06 -8.88 4.08
CA GLN A 51 10.44 -7.52 3.75
C GLN A 51 9.71 -7.04 2.49
N VAL A 52 9.47 -5.74 2.42
CA VAL A 52 8.97 -5.05 1.24
C VAL A 52 10.01 -4.01 0.79
N GLU A 53 10.38 -4.04 -0.47
CA GLU A 53 11.21 -3.01 -1.10
C GLU A 53 10.30 -1.91 -1.64
N LEU A 54 10.57 -0.67 -1.24
CA LEU A 54 9.89 0.52 -1.72
C LEU A 54 10.84 1.40 -2.51
N GLU A 55 10.39 1.87 -3.68
CA GLU A 55 11.09 2.85 -4.52
C GLU A 55 10.37 4.21 -4.49
N ASP A 56 11.09 5.30 -4.18
CA ASP A 56 10.53 6.65 -4.24
C ASP A 56 10.53 7.23 -5.67
N PHE A 57 9.90 8.40 -5.84
CA PHE A 57 9.86 9.13 -7.11
C PHE A 57 11.23 9.60 -7.64
N ARG A 58 12.29 9.48 -6.84
CA ARG A 58 13.68 9.79 -7.21
C ARG A 58 14.51 8.52 -7.48
N GLY A 59 13.88 7.34 -7.47
CA GLY A 59 14.51 6.05 -7.70
C GLY A 59 15.29 5.49 -6.50
N ARG A 60 15.10 6.04 -5.29
CA ARG A 60 15.72 5.51 -4.07
C ARG A 60 14.97 4.28 -3.60
N ARG A 61 15.68 3.17 -3.41
CA ARG A 61 15.12 1.92 -2.90
C ARG A 61 15.50 1.66 -1.45
N ARG A 62 14.53 1.20 -0.65
CA ARG A 62 14.71 0.85 0.76
C ARG A 62 13.89 -0.37 1.11
N LEU A 63 14.43 -1.23 1.98
CA LEU A 63 13.74 -2.40 2.52
C LEU A 63 13.11 -2.06 3.87
N PHE A 64 11.87 -2.51 4.06
CA PHE A 64 11.14 -2.35 5.30
C PHE A 64 10.53 -3.69 5.73
N PRO A 65 10.48 -3.98 7.04
CA PRO A 65 9.75 -5.14 7.52
C PRO A 65 8.27 -4.98 7.24
N MET A 66 7.64 -6.03 6.74
CA MET A 66 6.19 -6.09 6.58
C MET A 66 5.51 -6.10 7.95
N GLY A 67 4.26 -5.65 8.00
CA GLY A 67 3.52 -5.46 9.24
C GLY A 67 2.94 -4.06 9.33
N ALA A 68 2.75 -3.59 10.57
CA ALA A 68 2.22 -2.25 10.83
C ALA A 68 3.30 -1.16 10.60
N GLY A 69 2.87 0.10 10.55
CA GLY A 69 3.77 1.25 10.37
C GLY A 69 3.77 1.82 8.97
N PHE A 70 2.79 1.44 8.15
CA PHE A 70 2.56 2.01 6.83
C PHE A 70 1.25 2.79 6.82
N MET A 71 1.10 3.68 5.85
CA MET A 71 -0.12 4.45 5.62
C MET A 71 -0.45 4.48 4.12
N ILE A 72 -1.74 4.50 3.82
CA ILE A 72 -2.30 4.76 2.49
C ILE A 72 -3.28 5.91 2.66
N ASP A 73 -3.10 6.98 1.88
CA ASP A 73 -3.93 8.20 1.97
C ASP A 73 -4.04 8.78 3.39
N GLY A 74 -2.99 8.61 4.21
CA GLY A 74 -2.93 9.06 5.60
C GLY A 74 -3.62 8.13 6.61
N GLU A 75 -4.23 7.02 6.15
CA GLU A 75 -4.82 6.02 7.02
C GLU A 75 -3.82 4.90 7.34
N PRO A 76 -3.72 4.47 8.61
CA PRO A 76 -2.78 3.42 9.01
C PRO A 76 -3.18 2.06 8.42
N VAL A 77 -2.19 1.36 7.84
CA VAL A 77 -2.35 0.02 7.30
C VAL A 77 -1.29 -0.94 7.81
N ARG A 78 -1.60 -2.23 7.78
CA ARG A 78 -0.67 -3.32 7.99
C ARG A 78 -0.40 -4.00 6.65
N LEU A 79 0.84 -3.98 6.20
CA LEU A 79 1.23 -4.74 5.00
C LEU A 79 1.35 -6.22 5.32
N VAL A 80 0.61 -7.04 4.57
CA VAL A 80 0.62 -8.50 4.68
C VAL A 80 1.07 -9.13 3.37
N HIS A 81 1.51 -10.39 3.43
CA HIS A 81 1.91 -11.10 2.21
C HIS A 81 0.72 -11.20 1.26
N PRO A 82 0.92 -11.00 -0.06
CA PRO A 82 -0.14 -11.20 -1.03
C PRO A 82 -0.60 -12.66 -0.97
N ALA A 83 -1.92 -12.85 -0.97
CA ALA A 83 -2.48 -14.19 -1.09
C ALA A 83 -1.97 -14.80 -2.40
N ARG A 84 -1.50 -16.04 -2.36
CA ARG A 84 -0.95 -16.72 -3.53
C ARG A 84 -2.08 -16.88 -4.56
N SER A 85 -2.12 -16.02 -5.57
CA SER A 85 -3.10 -16.15 -6.65
C SER A 85 -2.89 -17.49 -7.34
N ALA A 86 -3.90 -18.34 -7.29
CA ALA A 86 -3.94 -19.56 -8.08
C ALA A 86 -4.06 -19.17 -9.56
N GLY A 87 -2.95 -19.23 -10.29
CA GLY A 87 -2.89 -19.34 -11.75
C GLY A 87 -3.28 -18.09 -12.55
N GLU A 88 -2.46 -17.79 -13.54
CA GLU A 88 -2.82 -16.97 -14.71
C GLU A 88 -4.20 -17.38 -15.26
N GLY A 89 -5.13 -16.44 -15.40
CA GLY A 89 -6.32 -16.66 -16.25
C GLY A 89 -7.71 -16.29 -15.71
N ALA A 90 -7.85 -15.55 -14.60
CA ALA A 90 -9.18 -15.08 -14.19
C ALA A 90 -9.25 -13.56 -14.09
N ALA A 91 -9.55 -12.91 -15.22
CA ALA A 91 -10.23 -11.63 -15.20
C ALA A 91 -11.59 -11.81 -14.50
N LYS A 92 -11.62 -11.61 -13.18
CA LYS A 92 -12.86 -11.47 -12.42
C LYS A 92 -12.74 -10.29 -11.47
N ARG A 93 -13.22 -9.16 -12.00
CA ARG A 93 -13.84 -8.07 -11.24
C ARG A 93 -14.47 -8.60 -9.97
N THR A 94 -14.08 -8.07 -8.81
CA THR A 94 -14.76 -8.33 -7.56
C THR A 94 -15.94 -7.36 -7.43
N ALA A 95 -17.07 -7.90 -6.98
CA ALA A 95 -18.34 -7.20 -6.83
C ALA A 95 -18.38 -6.34 -5.56
N SER A 96 -17.31 -5.58 -5.30
CA SER A 96 -17.28 -4.50 -4.31
C SER A 96 -16.62 -3.34 -5.04
N GLY A 97 -17.45 -2.42 -5.53
CA GLY A 97 -17.11 -1.44 -6.56
C GLY A 97 -16.03 -0.45 -6.14
N SER A 98 -14.77 -0.83 -6.28
CA SER A 98 -13.63 0.08 -6.19
C SER A 98 -12.76 -0.07 -7.43
N PHE A 99 -13.15 0.61 -8.50
CA PHE A 99 -12.22 1.17 -9.47
C PHE A 99 -12.73 2.54 -9.95
N ALA A 100 -11.77 3.47 -10.01
CA ALA A 100 -11.76 4.79 -10.64
C ALA A 100 -12.35 5.98 -9.86
N VAL A 101 -11.47 6.95 -9.56
CA VAL A 101 -11.41 8.30 -10.17
C VAL A 101 -10.02 8.86 -9.83
N GLY A 102 -9.23 9.49 -10.70
CA GLY A 102 -9.53 10.15 -11.96
C GLY A 102 -9.15 11.63 -11.91
N ASP A 103 -7.89 11.98 -11.64
CA ASP A 103 -7.11 13.02 -12.36
C ASP A 103 -5.69 13.11 -11.77
N SER A 104 -4.72 12.53 -12.46
CA SER A 104 -3.36 13.08 -12.55
C SER A 104 -2.64 12.36 -13.68
N ARG A 105 -2.46 13.08 -14.78
CA ARG A 105 -1.72 12.63 -15.95
C ARG A 105 -0.28 12.28 -15.56
N ALA A 106 0.14 11.07 -15.93
CA ALA A 106 1.47 10.87 -16.47
C ALA A 106 1.31 10.20 -17.84
N ARG A 107 1.27 11.02 -18.89
CA ARG A 107 1.42 10.58 -20.27
C ARG A 107 2.91 10.63 -20.64
N THR A 108 3.37 9.54 -21.25
CA THR A 108 4.41 9.44 -22.29
C THR A 108 5.74 8.79 -21.88
N ALA A 109 5.97 7.58 -22.41
CA ALA A 109 7.02 7.32 -23.42
C ALA A 109 6.65 6.08 -24.29
N LEU A 110 6.31 6.32 -25.57
CA LEU A 110 6.50 5.40 -26.71
C LEU A 110 7.87 5.75 -27.32
N PRO A 111 8.64 4.87 -28.01
CA PRO A 111 8.23 3.68 -28.76
C PRO A 111 9.07 2.42 -28.49
N SER A 112 8.45 1.26 -28.28
CA SER A 112 9.18 -0.02 -28.32
C SER A 112 9.40 -0.45 -29.78
N ARG A 113 10.66 -0.40 -30.24
CA ARG A 113 11.14 -1.11 -31.43
C ARG A 113 11.14 -2.61 -31.11
N ILE A 114 10.52 -3.42 -31.97
CA ILE A 114 10.79 -4.85 -32.02
C ILE A 114 11.25 -5.20 -33.42
N LEU A 115 12.47 -5.77 -33.48
CA LEU A 115 13.12 -6.27 -34.68
C LEU A 115 12.56 -7.68 -35.00
N VAL A 116 12.44 -7.96 -36.30
CA VAL A 116 11.86 -9.15 -36.93
C VAL A 116 12.78 -10.37 -36.82
N GLU A 117 12.21 -11.58 -36.77
CA GLU A 117 12.73 -12.71 -37.55
C GLU A 117 11.54 -13.43 -38.20
N GLY A 118 11.57 -13.52 -39.53
CA GLY A 118 10.61 -14.32 -40.29
C GLY A 118 11.04 -15.78 -40.36
N ARG A 119 10.08 -16.68 -40.41
CA ARG A 119 10.23 -17.92 -41.18
C ARG A 119 8.94 -18.24 -41.92
N HIS A 120 9.12 -18.20 -43.23
CA HIS A 120 8.32 -18.61 -44.39
C HIS A 120 7.52 -19.91 -44.19
N ASP A 121 6.29 -19.93 -44.68
CA ASP A 121 5.83 -20.94 -45.64
C ASP A 121 5.41 -20.20 -46.92
#